data_AF-A0AAV5AI63-F1
#
_entry.id   AF-A0AAV5AI63-F1
#
_cell.length_a   1.000
_cell.length_b   1.000
_cell.length_c   1.000
_cell.angle_alpha   90.00
_cell.angle_beta   90.00
_cell.angle_gamma   90.00
#
_symmetry.space_group_name_H-M   'P 1'
#
loop_
_entity.id
_entity.type
_entity.pdbx_description
1 polymer ?
#
loop_
_entity_poly.entity_id
_entity_poly.type
_entity_poly.pdbx_seq_one_letter_code
_entity_poly.pdbx_strand_id
1 'polypeptide(L)'
;MFRHLPIQDHIVPLKEAWISGANAWDAEKRREFANDIFKPELLAVSRESNRAKGDKGPAEWLPLNEDFQCDYVMAWFDVKTSYELTFDAAEKEALLNVLTGPPCGDRE
;
A
#
# COMPACT_ATOMS: atom_id res chain seq x y z
N MET A 1 22.90 9.83 -17.00
CA MET A 1 22.42 10.37 -15.71
C MET A 1 20.91 10.12 -15.60
N PHE A 2 20.47 9.00 -15.00
CA PHE A 2 19.05 8.66 -14.78
C PHE A 2 18.81 8.08 -13.37
N ARG A 3 19.65 8.45 -12.40
CA ARG A 3 19.56 7.88 -11.04
C ARG A 3 18.34 8.36 -10.23
N HIS A 4 17.60 9.35 -10.73
CA HIS A 4 16.61 10.10 -9.95
C HIS A 4 15.20 10.06 -10.56
N LEU A 5 14.99 9.27 -11.63
CA LEU A 5 13.63 9.07 -12.12
C LEU A 5 12.83 8.25 -11.10
N PRO A 6 11.60 8.68 -10.76
CA PRO A 6 10.74 7.89 -9.91
C PRO A 6 10.41 6.56 -10.58
N ILE A 7 10.15 5.55 -9.77
CA ILE A 7 9.64 4.25 -10.22
C ILE A 7 8.22 4.05 -9.73
N GLN A 8 7.45 3.23 -10.43
CA GLN A 8 6.14 2.79 -9.98
C GLN A 8 6.31 1.78 -8.85
N ASP A 9 5.55 1.95 -7.78
CA ASP A 9 5.42 1.02 -6.66
C ASP A 9 3.94 0.73 -6.43
N HIS A 10 3.67 -0.47 -5.90
CA HIS A 10 2.34 -0.94 -5.54
C HIS A 10 2.07 -0.54 -4.09
N ILE A 11 0.95 0.13 -3.79
CA ILE A 11 0.57 0.41 -2.40
C ILE A 11 0.50 -0.91 -1.65
N VAL A 12 -0.30 -1.87 -2.15
CA VAL A 12 -0.34 -3.25 -1.64
C VAL A 12 0.59 -4.12 -2.50
N PRO A 13 1.79 -4.53 -2.03
CA PRO A 13 2.72 -5.33 -2.82
C PRO A 13 2.07 -6.56 -3.45
N LEU A 14 2.47 -6.94 -4.67
CA LEU A 14 1.91 -8.12 -5.34
C LEU A 14 2.00 -9.41 -4.51
N LYS A 15 3.05 -9.57 -3.70
CA LYS A 15 3.19 -10.70 -2.77
C LYS A 15 2.21 -10.61 -1.60
N GLU A 16 2.00 -9.42 -1.06
CA GLU A 16 1.00 -9.17 -0.01
C GLU A 16 -0.41 -9.46 -0.54
N ALA A 17 -0.76 -8.95 -1.73
CA ALA A 17 -2.02 -9.26 -2.37
C ALA A 17 -2.20 -10.78 -2.57
N TRP A 18 -1.15 -11.49 -2.98
CA TRP A 18 -1.17 -12.95 -3.16
C TRP A 18 -1.52 -13.70 -1.88
N ILE A 19 -0.89 -13.36 -0.76
CA ILE A 19 -1.17 -14.01 0.53
C ILE A 19 -2.54 -13.60 1.11
N SER A 20 -3.01 -12.39 0.77
CA SER A 20 -4.28 -11.84 1.24
C SER A 20 -5.51 -12.19 0.38
N GLY A 21 -5.35 -13.03 -0.65
CA GLY A 21 -6.49 -13.60 -1.41
C GLY A 21 -6.31 -13.63 -2.93
N ALA A 22 -5.36 -12.88 -3.49
CA ALA A 22 -5.15 -12.82 -4.94
C ALA A 22 -4.63 -14.13 -5.54
N ASN A 23 -4.19 -15.08 -4.72
CA ASN A 23 -3.84 -16.44 -5.16
C ASN A 23 -5.04 -17.19 -5.78
N ALA A 24 -6.27 -16.86 -5.38
CA ALA A 24 -7.49 -17.49 -5.87
C ALA A 24 -8.03 -16.83 -7.16
N TRP A 25 -7.49 -15.67 -7.54
CA TRP A 25 -7.91 -14.97 -8.75
C TRP A 25 -7.43 -15.70 -10.01
N ASP A 26 -8.07 -15.41 -11.14
CA ASP A 26 -7.51 -15.77 -12.43
C ASP A 26 -6.36 -14.82 -12.82
N ALA A 27 -5.75 -15.08 -13.99
CA ALA A 27 -4.66 -14.27 -14.49
C ALA A 27 -5.10 -12.87 -14.96
N GLU A 28 -6.36 -12.71 -15.35
CA GLU A 28 -6.90 -11.43 -15.82
C GLU A 28 -7.08 -10.46 -14.66
N LYS A 29 -7.75 -10.89 -13.59
CA LYS A 29 -7.94 -10.07 -12.38
C LYS A 29 -6.62 -9.71 -11.70
N ARG A 30 -5.62 -10.61 -11.69
CA ARG A 30 -4.27 -10.25 -11.20
C ARG A 30 -3.59 -9.19 -12.06
N ARG A 31 -3.78 -9.24 -13.39
CA ARG A 31 -3.23 -8.23 -14.30
C ARG A 31 -3.95 -6.90 -14.11
N GLU A 32 -5.27 -6.92 -13.94
CA GLU A 32 -6.07 -5.73 -13.61
C GLU A 32 -5.53 -5.06 -12.34
N PHE A 33 -5.44 -5.79 -11.23
CA PHE A 33 -4.87 -5.31 -9.97
C PHE A 33 -3.47 -4.68 -10.16
N ALA A 34 -2.56 -5.39 -10.84
CA ALA A 34 -1.20 -4.91 -11.02
C ALA A 34 -1.07 -3.63 -11.85
N ASN A 35 -2.12 -3.25 -12.60
CA ASN A 35 -2.13 -2.12 -13.52
C ASN A 35 -3.29 -1.13 -13.25
N ASP A 36 -3.94 -1.21 -12.09
CA ASP A 36 -5.09 -0.38 -11.78
C ASP A 36 -4.67 1.08 -11.51
N ILE A 37 -5.11 1.97 -12.40
CA ILE A 37 -4.89 3.42 -12.29
C ILE A 37 -6.13 4.18 -11.76
N PHE A 38 -7.23 3.47 -11.51
CA PHE A 38 -8.47 4.03 -10.96
C PHE A 38 -8.54 3.90 -9.44
N LYS A 39 -7.84 2.92 -8.87
CA LYS A 39 -7.59 2.78 -7.43
C LYS A 39 -6.22 3.34 -7.07
N PRO A 40 -5.98 3.71 -5.79
CA PRO A 40 -4.71 4.25 -5.37
C PRO A 40 -3.66 3.14 -5.23
N GLU A 41 -3.63 2.16 -6.13
CA GLU A 41 -2.71 1.03 -6.05
C GLU A 41 -1.32 1.37 -6.60
N LEU A 42 -1.20 2.34 -7.50
CA LEU A 42 0.07 2.70 -8.14
C LEU A 42 0.56 4.08 -7.73
N LEU A 43 1.79 4.15 -7.19
CA LEU A 43 2.43 5.40 -6.76
C LEU A 43 3.81 5.58 -7.40
N ALA A 44 4.15 6.81 -7.78
CA ALA A 44 5.49 7.17 -8.21
C ALA A 44 6.38 7.47 -6.99
N VAL A 45 7.44 6.68 -6.79
CA VAL A 45 8.30 6.76 -5.59
C VAL A 45 9.79 6.79 -5.93
N SER A 46 10.64 7.13 -4.97
CA SER A 46 12.09 6.96 -5.09
C SER A 46 12.48 5.47 -5.03
N ARG A 47 13.61 5.12 -5.67
CA ARG A 47 14.16 3.75 -5.62
C ARG A 47 14.50 3.33 -4.20
N GLU A 48 14.96 4.28 -3.38
CA GLU A 48 15.31 4.08 -1.98
C GLU A 48 14.07 3.71 -1.17
N SER A 49 12.96 4.44 -1.33
CA SER A 49 11.69 4.15 -0.65
C SER A 49 11.14 2.79 -1.06
N ASN A 50 11.07 2.50 -2.36
CA ASN A 50 10.61 1.21 -2.89
C ASN A 50 11.43 0.04 -2.34
N ARG A 51 12.76 0.19 -2.25
CA ARG A 51 13.64 -0.85 -1.70
C ARG A 51 13.47 -1.00 -0.18
N ALA A 52 13.26 0.11 0.53
CA ALA A 52 13.01 0.09 1.97
C ALA A 52 11.68 -0.62 2.30
N LYS A 53 10.63 -0.33 1.51
CA LYS A 53 9.33 -1.00 1.58
C LYS A 53 9.45 -2.48 1.21
N GLY A 54 9.77 -2.80 -0.04
CA GLY A 54 9.76 -4.17 -0.55
C GLY A 54 8.33 -4.74 -0.53
N ASP A 55 8.18 -5.94 0.03
CA ASP A 55 6.91 -6.65 0.21
C ASP A 55 6.25 -6.42 1.57
N LYS A 56 6.78 -5.50 2.39
CA LYS A 56 6.27 -5.19 3.74
C LYS A 56 4.90 -4.52 3.69
N GLY A 57 4.06 -4.90 4.65
CA GLY A 57 2.82 -4.19 4.96
C GLY A 57 2.99 -3.05 5.99
N PRO A 58 1.91 -2.31 6.32
CA PRO A 58 1.94 -1.17 7.22
C PRO A 58 2.46 -1.46 8.63
N ALA A 59 2.39 -2.73 9.07
CA ALA A 59 2.93 -3.14 10.36
C ALA A 59 4.46 -3.17 10.41
N GLU A 60 5.12 -3.32 9.26
CA GLU A 60 6.58 -3.45 9.17
C GLU A 60 7.24 -2.21 8.54
N TRP A 61 6.47 -1.44 7.75
CA TRP A 61 6.99 -0.25 7.08
C TRP A 61 5.90 0.79 6.84
N LEU A 62 6.24 2.04 7.12
CA LEU A 62 5.48 3.22 6.73
C LEU A 62 6.42 4.21 6.00
N PRO A 63 5.87 5.09 5.14
CA PRO A 63 6.64 6.17 4.56
C PRO A 63 7.32 7.04 5.63
N LEU A 64 8.58 7.42 5.40
CA LEU A 64 9.31 8.33 6.30
C LEU A 64 8.68 9.74 6.37
N ASN A 65 7.94 10.13 5.33
CA ASN A 65 7.15 11.35 5.36
C ASN A 65 5.90 11.14 6.20
N GLU A 66 5.94 11.56 7.47
CA GLU A 66 4.83 11.39 8.43
C GLU A 66 3.53 12.02 7.92
N ASP A 67 3.59 13.19 7.28
CA ASP A 67 2.41 13.88 6.70
C ASP A 67 1.65 13.02 5.68
N PHE A 68 2.37 12.12 5.00
CA PHE A 68 1.81 11.20 3.99
C PHE A 68 1.32 9.86 4.56
N GLN A 69 1.63 9.53 5.82
CA GLN A 69 1.28 8.23 6.38
C GLN A 69 -0.25 8.01 6.42
N CYS A 70 -1.02 9.06 6.73
CA CYS A 70 -2.49 8.99 6.73
C CYS A 70 -3.04 8.66 5.33
N ASP A 71 -2.55 9.33 4.29
CA ASP A 71 -2.96 9.04 2.91
C ASP A 71 -2.52 7.65 2.46
N TYR A 72 -1.33 7.22 2.90
CA TYR A 72 -0.81 5.87 2.63
C TYR A 72 -1.69 4.77 3.24
N VAL A 73 -2.08 4.88 4.52
CA VAL A 73 -2.94 3.86 5.17
C VAL A 73 -4.37 3.88 4.64
N MET A 74 -4.89 5.05 4.26
CA MET A 74 -6.18 5.17 3.60
C MET A 74 -6.16 4.52 2.22
N ALA A 75 -5.10 4.73 1.43
CA ALA A 75 -4.91 4.04 0.16
C ALA A 75 -4.78 2.53 0.32
N TRP A 76 -4.01 2.06 1.32
CA TRP A 76 -3.90 0.63 1.65
C TRP A 76 -5.27 0.02 1.95
N PHE A 77 -6.07 0.70 2.76
CA PHE A 77 -7.43 0.28 3.10
C PHE A 77 -8.35 0.26 1.86
N ASP A 78 -8.34 1.31 1.04
CA ASP A 78 -9.17 1.39 -0.17
C ASP A 78 -8.81 0.30 -1.18
N VAL A 79 -7.52 0.04 -1.42
CA VAL A 79 -7.10 -1.05 -2.31
C VAL A 79 -7.56 -2.40 -1.77
N LYS A 80 -7.23 -2.74 -0.51
CA LYS A 80 -7.56 -4.07 0.02
C LYS A 80 -9.08 -4.29 0.06
N THR A 81 -9.87 -3.28 0.39
CA THR A 81 -11.34 -3.39 0.37
C THR A 81 -11.91 -3.46 -1.05
N SER A 82 -11.41 -2.64 -1.98
CA SER A 82 -11.84 -2.64 -3.38
C SER A 82 -11.60 -3.98 -4.09
N TYR A 83 -10.53 -4.69 -3.69
CA TYR A 83 -10.15 -5.98 -4.26
C TYR A 83 -10.55 -7.19 -3.41
N GLU A 84 -11.28 -6.98 -2.30
CA GLU A 84 -11.69 -8.05 -1.38
C GLU A 84 -10.51 -8.84 -0.79
N LEU A 85 -9.37 -8.17 -0.56
CA LEU A 85 -8.21 -8.74 0.10
C LEU A 85 -8.38 -8.70 1.63
N THR A 86 -7.93 -9.76 2.31
CA THR A 86 -8.04 -9.87 3.78
C THR A 86 -6.96 -9.04 4.48
N PHE A 87 -7.29 -8.48 5.64
CA PHE A 87 -6.30 -7.87 6.54
C PHE A 87 -5.92 -8.85 7.65
N ASP A 88 -4.62 -8.99 7.92
CA ASP A 88 -4.14 -9.67 9.11
C ASP A 88 -4.27 -8.79 10.38
N ALA A 89 -3.95 -9.36 11.54
CA ALA A 89 -4.10 -8.67 12.81
C ALA A 89 -3.11 -7.51 13.00
N ALA A 90 -1.86 -7.68 12.56
CA ALA A 90 -0.81 -6.67 12.69
C ALA A 90 -1.07 -5.49 11.75
N GLU A 91 -1.53 -5.76 10.53
CA GLU A 91 -1.98 -4.73 9.60
C GLU A 91 -3.12 -3.91 10.20
N LYS A 92 -4.16 -4.55 10.75
CA LYS A 92 -5.28 -3.84 11.37
C LYS A 92 -4.83 -2.92 12.50
N GLU A 93 -3.95 -3.42 13.37
CA GLU A 93 -3.38 -2.63 14.46
C GLU A 93 -2.60 -1.42 13.94
N ALA A 94 -1.74 -1.61 12.93
CA ALA A 94 -0.97 -0.53 12.33
C ALA A 94 -1.86 0.52 11.65
N LEU A 95 -2.89 0.10 10.91
CA LEU A 95 -3.86 1.00 10.29
C LEU A 95 -4.60 1.81 11.36
N LEU A 96 -5.11 1.16 12.43
CA LEU A 96 -5.80 1.85 13.52
C LEU A 96 -4.91 2.86 14.25
N ASN A 97 -3.66 2.51 14.51
CA ASN A 97 -2.70 3.40 15.16
C ASN A 97 -2.47 4.68 14.34
N VAL A 98 -2.30 4.56 13.01
CA VAL A 98 -2.13 5.73 12.14
C VAL A 98 -3.43 6.52 12.00
N LEU A 99 -4.57 5.85 11.80
CA LEU A 99 -5.87 6.50 11.58
C LEU A 99 -6.36 7.28 12.81
N THR A 100 -6.02 6.83 14.01
CA THR A 100 -6.44 7.48 15.27
C THR A 100 -5.38 8.42 15.85
N GLY A 101 -4.17 8.43 15.31
CA GLY A 101 -3.06 9.28 15.74
C GLY A 101 -2.75 10.42 14.76
N PRO A 102 -1.93 11.41 15.15
CA PRO A 102 -1.38 12.39 14.23
C PRO A 102 -0.58 11.73 13.08
N PRO A 103 -0.65 12.24 11.83
CA PRO A 103 -1.41 13.43 11.41
C PRO A 103 -2.85 13.13 11.00
N CYS A 104 -3.35 11.89 11.12
CA CYS A 104 -4.64 11.48 10.58
C CYS A 104 -5.81 11.88 11.51
N GLY A 105 -5.66 11.62 12.81
CA GLY A 105 -6.62 12.00 13.85
C GLY A 105 -6.78 13.51 14.04
N ASP A 106 -5.88 14.31 13.47
CA ASP A 106 -5.91 15.78 13.52
C ASP A 106 -6.55 16.41 12.27
N ARG A 107 -6.99 15.62 11.28
CA ARG A 107 -7.67 16.11 10.07
C ARG A 107 -9.16 16.35 10.36
N GLU A 108 -9.49 17.53 10.87
CA GLU A 108 -10.87 18.08 10.91
C GLU A 108 -11.34 18.61 9.55
#